data_AF-A0AAU0VX53-F1
#
_entry.id   AF-A0AAU0VX53-F1
#
_cell.length_a   1.000
_cell.length_b   1.000
_cell.length_c   1.000
_cell.angle_alpha   90.00
_cell.angle_beta   90.00
_cell.angle_gamma   90.00
#
_symmetry.space_group_name_H-M   'P 1'
#
loop_
_entity.id
_entity.type
_entity.pdbx_description
1 polymer ?
#
loop_
_entity_poly.entity_id
_entity_poly.type
_entity_poly.pdbx_seq_one_letter_code
_entity_poly.pdbx_strand_id
1 'polypeptide(L)'
;MDATSKTLNGREIVEWERAETPRSTPERPRYYEEVLKVLLDDGSITYVCGWQGCTFTRSAASGVWPHLRVHKTKAPKTSADVAVSPANVADLPVNVVLERAGMAEQFRIERDNALRDLDRVTKQLQEWKPRAQQAEKRLRTIQNAFATAS
;
A
#
# COMPACT_ATOMS: atom_id res chain seq x y z
N MET A 1 -2.95 19.97 11.27
CA MET A 1 -2.14 19.45 10.16
C MET A 1 -1.01 18.67 10.78
N ASP A 2 -1.05 17.37 10.53
CA ASP A 2 -0.28 16.30 11.13
C ASP A 2 1.23 16.42 10.93
N ALA A 3 1.97 16.20 12.01
CA ALA A 3 3.32 15.64 11.93
C ALA A 3 3.32 14.41 12.83
N THR A 4 3.18 13.23 12.22
CA THR A 4 3.44 11.95 12.89
C THR A 4 4.94 11.90 13.17
N SER A 5 5.38 12.52 14.28
CA SER A 5 6.77 12.47 14.72
C SER A 5 7.12 11.02 15.06
N LYS A 6 7.60 10.27 14.06
CA LYS A 6 8.08 8.91 14.28
C LYS A 6 9.43 9.05 14.98
N THR A 7 9.47 8.74 16.26
CA THR A 7 10.71 8.69 17.02
C THR A 7 11.38 7.34 16.82
N LEU A 8 12.68 7.31 16.53
CA LEU A 8 13.51 6.11 16.50
C LEU A 8 14.47 6.16 17.70
N ASN A 9 14.35 5.22 18.63
CA ASN A 9 15.20 5.16 19.84
C ASN A 9 15.26 6.49 20.62
N GLY A 10 14.14 7.20 20.72
CA GLY A 10 14.04 8.48 21.42
C GLY A 10 14.57 9.69 20.64
N ARG A 11 14.91 9.53 19.35
CA ARG A 11 15.33 10.61 18.46
C ARG A 11 14.30 10.88 17.39
N GLU A 12 14.18 12.13 16.98
CA GLU A 12 13.25 12.51 15.92
C GLU A 12 13.81 12.12 14.55
N ILE A 13 12.92 11.65 13.69
CA ILE A 13 13.27 11.27 12.33
C ILE A 13 12.87 12.40 11.38
N VAL A 14 13.87 12.93 10.70
CA VAL A 14 13.72 14.02 9.72
C VAL A 14 13.30 13.47 8.36
N GLU A 15 13.90 12.36 7.92
CA GLU A 15 13.67 11.81 6.59
C GLU A 15 13.76 10.29 6.55
N TRP A 16 12.96 9.69 5.67
CA TRP A 16 12.90 8.26 5.39
C TRP A 16 13.11 7.98 3.91
N GLU A 17 14.21 7.33 3.56
CA GLU A 17 14.49 6.87 2.20
C GLU A 17 14.65 5.35 2.17
N ARG A 18 14.49 4.73 1.01
CA ARG A 18 14.89 3.32 0.86
C ARG A 18 16.40 3.24 0.76
N ALA A 19 17.00 2.28 1.46
CA ALA A 19 18.44 2.10 1.41
C ALA A 19 18.86 1.54 0.05
N GLU A 20 19.90 2.11 -0.56
CA GLU A 20 20.48 1.57 -1.79
C GLU A 20 21.21 0.24 -1.55
N THR A 21 21.13 -0.64 -2.54
CA THR A 21 21.86 -1.90 -2.56
C THR A 21 23.30 -1.67 -3.05
N PRO A 22 24.25 -2.55 -2.69
CA PRO A 22 25.61 -2.52 -3.26
C PRO A 22 25.66 -2.67 -4.79
N ARG A 23 24.55 -3.07 -5.43
CA ARG A 23 24.43 -3.20 -6.89
C ARG A 23 23.76 -1.98 -7.55
N SER A 24 23.49 -0.94 -6.77
CA SER A 24 22.99 0.34 -7.27
C SER A 24 24.05 0.99 -8.16
N THR A 25 23.63 1.58 -9.27
CA THR A 25 24.48 2.39 -10.15
C THR A 25 23.80 3.72 -10.39
N PRO A 26 24.54 4.81 -10.70
CA PRO A 26 23.93 6.13 -10.93
C PRO A 26 22.82 6.13 -11.99
N GLU A 27 22.95 5.29 -13.02
CA GLU A 27 21.99 5.15 -14.12
C GLU A 27 20.83 4.20 -13.79
N ARG A 28 21.03 3.31 -12.81
CA ARG A 28 20.04 2.29 -12.40
C ARG A 28 20.11 2.10 -10.88
N PRO A 29 19.45 2.99 -10.12
CA PRO A 29 19.44 2.87 -8.68
C PRO A 29 18.65 1.62 -8.28
N ARG A 30 19.22 0.84 -7.36
CA ARG A 30 18.59 -0.38 -6.82
C ARG A 30 18.49 -0.25 -5.33
N TYR A 31 17.29 -0.41 -4.80
CA TYR A 31 17.01 -0.25 -3.38
C TYR A 31 16.66 -1.58 -2.72
N TYR A 32 16.97 -1.70 -1.44
CA TYR A 32 16.41 -2.74 -0.60
C TYR A 32 14.92 -2.47 -0.37
N GLU A 33 14.08 -3.49 -0.49
CA GLU A 33 12.65 -3.37 -0.24
C GLU A 33 12.35 -3.15 1.25
N GLU A 34 13.14 -3.78 2.11
CA GLU A 34 12.86 -3.95 3.55
C GLU A 34 13.89 -3.24 4.45
N VAL A 35 14.78 -2.42 3.87
CA VAL A 35 15.77 -1.63 4.61
C VAL A 35 15.59 -0.16 4.29
N LEU A 36 15.39 0.63 5.33
CA LEU A 36 15.18 2.08 5.21
C LEU A 36 16.41 2.82 5.74
N LYS A 37 16.80 3.87 5.04
CA LYS A 37 17.79 4.86 5.45
C LYS A 37 17.03 6.00 6.12
N VAL A 38 17.48 6.37 7.32
CA VAL A 38 16.82 7.34 8.18
C VAL A 38 17.79 8.45 8.52
N LEU A 39 17.38 9.69 8.28
CA LEU A 39 18.10 10.89 8.75
C LEU A 39 17.50 11.31 10.09
N LEU A 40 18.35 11.44 11.11
CA LEU A 40 17.97 11.89 12.44
C LEU A 40 18.16 13.42 12.59
N ASP A 41 17.57 13.98 13.63
CA ASP A 41 17.65 15.40 14.01
C ASP A 41 19.09 15.92 14.18
N ASP A 42 20.00 15.09 14.69
CA ASP A 42 21.43 15.39 14.82
C ASP A 42 22.21 15.32 13.49
N GLY A 43 21.53 15.05 12.38
CA GLY A 43 22.12 14.89 11.05
C GLY A 43 22.79 13.54 10.83
N SER A 44 22.73 12.62 11.80
CA SER A 44 23.27 11.28 11.63
C SER A 44 22.34 10.39 10.79
N ILE A 45 22.95 9.47 10.03
CA ILE A 45 22.22 8.51 9.20
C ILE A 45 22.24 7.15 9.90
N THR A 46 21.06 6.55 10.05
CA THR A 46 20.89 5.20 10.56
C THR A 46 20.08 4.37 9.58
N TYR A 47 20.39 3.08 9.47
CA TYR A 47 19.64 2.14 8.67
C TYR A 47 18.77 1.27 9.57
N VAL A 48 17.49 1.15 9.22
CA VAL A 48 16.50 0.45 10.04
C VAL A 48 15.82 -0.64 9.24
N CYS A 49 15.35 -1.66 9.96
CA CYS A 49 14.49 -2.68 9.38
C CYS A 49 13.10 -2.09 9.10
N GLY A 50 12.61 -2.25 7.87
CA GLY A 50 11.30 -1.75 7.45
C GLY A 50 10.11 -2.60 7.92
N TRP A 51 10.35 -3.67 8.68
CA TRP A 51 9.27 -4.51 9.23
C TRP A 51 8.51 -3.79 10.35
N GLN A 52 7.17 -3.86 10.31
CA GLN A 52 6.31 -3.19 11.27
C GLN A 52 6.60 -3.66 12.71
N GLY A 53 6.85 -2.71 13.62
CA GLY A 53 7.17 -2.99 15.02
C GLY A 53 8.61 -3.48 15.26
N CYS A 54 9.44 -3.60 14.23
CA CYS A 54 10.85 -3.94 14.40
C CYS A 54 11.68 -2.67 14.70
N THR A 55 12.38 -2.65 15.84
CA THR A 55 13.26 -1.55 16.25
C THR A 55 14.73 -1.81 15.94
N PHE A 56 15.03 -2.82 15.11
CA PHE A 56 16.40 -3.16 14.77
C PHE A 56 17.04 -2.12 13.85
N THR A 57 18.23 -1.65 14.25
CA THR A 57 18.95 -0.57 13.55
C THR A 57 20.44 -0.88 13.46
N ARG A 58 21.11 -0.34 12.42
CA ARG A 58 22.56 -0.39 12.22
C ARG A 58 23.05 0.89 11.53
N SER A 59 24.33 1.18 11.65
CA SER A 59 24.98 2.29 10.94
C SER A 59 25.18 2.06 9.44
N ALA A 60 24.95 0.84 8.95
CA ALA A 60 25.08 0.48 7.53
C ALA A 60 23.94 -0.44 7.07
N ALA A 61 23.46 -0.25 5.83
CA ALA A 61 22.41 -1.08 5.22
C ALA A 61 22.76 -2.57 5.18
N SER A 62 24.03 -2.89 4.90
CA SER A 62 24.55 -4.26 4.86
C SER A 62 24.46 -4.97 6.22
N GLY A 63 24.43 -4.22 7.33
CA GLY A 63 24.25 -4.77 8.68
C GLY A 63 22.80 -5.10 9.01
N VAL A 64 21.83 -4.46 8.34
CA VAL A 64 20.40 -4.75 8.51
C VAL A 64 19.99 -5.95 7.67
N TRP A 65 20.61 -6.15 6.51
CA TRP A 65 20.23 -7.22 5.58
C TRP A 65 20.25 -8.64 6.17
N PRO A 66 21.28 -9.08 6.94
CA PRO A 66 21.27 -10.38 7.62
C PRO A 66 20.13 -10.52 8.64
N HIS A 67 19.74 -9.43 9.30
CA HIS A 67 18.65 -9.43 10.28
C HIS A 67 17.29 -9.73 9.64
N LEU A 68 17.08 -9.37 8.37
CA LEU A 68 15.83 -9.66 7.64
C LEU A 68 15.50 -11.15 7.59
N ARG A 69 16.48 -12.05 7.76
CA ARG A 69 16.24 -13.50 7.81
C ARG A 69 15.35 -13.91 8.98
N VAL A 70 15.43 -13.21 10.12
CA VAL A 70 14.60 -13.45 11.32
C VAL A 70 13.12 -13.29 10.98
N HIS A 71 12.83 -12.37 10.07
CA HIS A 71 11.51 -12.08 9.57
C HIS A 71 11.07 -13.01 8.44
N LYS A 72 12.00 -13.47 7.60
CA LYS A 72 11.72 -14.43 6.51
C LYS A 72 11.37 -15.83 7.03
N THR A 73 11.88 -16.24 8.19
CA THR A 73 11.40 -17.46 8.90
C THR A 73 9.97 -17.33 9.44
N LYS A 74 9.41 -16.11 9.46
CA LYS A 74 8.03 -15.78 9.83
C LYS A 74 7.30 -15.00 8.73
N ALA A 75 7.73 -15.09 7.47
CA ALA A 75 6.99 -14.46 6.40
C ALA A 75 5.69 -15.26 6.16
N PRO A 76 4.50 -14.67 6.37
CA PRO A 76 3.29 -15.27 5.82
C PRO A 76 3.46 -15.27 4.30
N LYS A 77 3.53 -16.46 3.72
CA LYS A 77 3.60 -16.62 2.27
C LYS A 77 2.41 -15.90 1.65
N THR A 78 2.71 -15.01 0.73
CA THR A 78 1.77 -14.44 -0.21
C THR A 78 0.89 -15.54 -0.82
N SER A 79 -0.40 -15.34 -0.66
CA SER A 79 -1.55 -15.97 -1.33
C SER A 79 -1.24 -16.72 -2.63
N ALA A 80 -1.17 -18.04 -2.53
CA ALA A 80 -1.74 -19.02 -3.45
C ALA A 80 -1.53 -20.39 -2.79
N ASP A 81 -2.61 -21.15 -2.61
CA ASP A 81 -2.59 -22.52 -2.06
C ASP A 81 -2.28 -22.66 -0.56
N VAL A 82 -3.14 -22.08 0.28
CA VAL A 82 -3.40 -22.67 1.62
C VAL A 82 -4.84 -23.14 1.63
N ALA A 83 -5.01 -24.45 1.52
CA ALA A 83 -6.21 -25.11 2.02
C ALA A 83 -6.39 -24.65 3.47
N VAL A 84 -7.43 -23.84 3.70
CA VAL A 84 -7.78 -23.31 5.02
C VAL A 84 -8.17 -24.50 5.89
N SER A 85 -7.22 -25.05 6.63
CA SER A 85 -7.58 -25.73 7.87
C SER A 85 -8.22 -24.66 8.77
N PRO A 86 -9.42 -24.91 9.34
CA PRO A 86 -10.03 -23.95 10.24
C PRO A 86 -9.07 -23.75 11.41
N ALA A 87 -8.50 -22.55 11.52
CA ALA A 87 -7.66 -22.21 12.65
C ALA A 87 -8.48 -22.46 13.92
N ASN A 88 -7.98 -23.32 14.80
CA ASN A 88 -8.67 -23.61 16.05
C ASN A 88 -8.69 -22.33 16.89
N VAL A 89 -9.85 -21.67 16.93
CA VAL A 89 -10.04 -20.40 17.64
C VAL A 89 -9.81 -20.58 19.15
N ALA A 90 -9.96 -21.80 19.66
CA ALA A 90 -9.78 -22.13 21.07
C ALA A 90 -8.33 -21.96 21.58
N ASP A 91 -7.34 -22.07 20.69
CA ASP A 91 -5.92 -21.97 21.05
C ASP A 91 -5.38 -20.53 20.91
N LEU A 92 -6.23 -19.57 20.52
CA LEU A 92 -5.84 -18.17 20.35
C LEU A 92 -5.99 -17.39 21.66
N PRO A 93 -5.01 -16.53 22.00
CA PRO A 93 -5.17 -15.55 23.08
C PRO A 93 -6.39 -14.65 22.85
N VAL A 94 -7.14 -14.36 23.92
CA VAL A 94 -8.38 -13.58 23.87
C VAL A 94 -8.18 -12.21 23.21
N ASN A 95 -7.05 -11.54 23.44
CA ASN A 95 -6.74 -10.26 22.81
C ASN A 95 -6.64 -10.38 21.28
N VAL A 96 -6.03 -11.46 20.77
CA VAL A 96 -5.93 -11.72 19.33
C VAL A 96 -7.30 -11.98 18.72
N VAL A 97 -8.20 -12.66 19.43
CA VAL A 97 -9.58 -12.88 18.98
C VAL A 97 -10.35 -11.57 18.90
N LEU A 98 -10.22 -10.70 19.91
CA LEU A 98 -10.86 -9.38 19.93
C LEU A 98 -10.36 -8.48 18.82
N GLU A 99 -9.03 -8.42 18.61
CA GLU A 99 -8.43 -7.65 17.51
C GLU A 99 -8.94 -8.14 16.15
N ARG A 100 -8.97 -9.46 15.92
CA ARG A 100 -9.48 -10.04 14.68
C ARG A 100 -10.97 -9.78 14.48
N ALA A 101 -11.77 -9.83 15.55
CA ALA A 101 -13.19 -9.50 15.48
C ALA A 101 -13.43 -8.03 15.11
N GLY A 102 -12.65 -7.12 15.70
CA GLY A 102 -12.68 -5.69 15.37
C GLY A 102 -12.32 -5.43 13.90
N MET A 103 -11.23 -6.04 13.41
CA MET A 103 -10.84 -5.94 12.00
C MET A 103 -11.90 -6.52 11.06
N ALA A 104 -12.52 -7.65 11.42
CA ALA A 104 -13.57 -8.26 10.62
C ALA A 104 -14.82 -7.38 10.53
N GLU A 105 -15.17 -6.64 11.58
CA GLU A 105 -16.25 -5.65 11.54
C GLU A 105 -15.89 -4.48 10.61
N GLN A 106 -14.67 -3.95 10.73
CA GLN A 106 -14.21 -2.88 9.88
C GLN A 106 -14.25 -3.27 8.40
N PHE A 107 -13.76 -4.46 8.04
CA PHE A 107 -13.81 -4.94 6.65
C PHE A 107 -15.23 -5.16 6.14
N ARG A 108 -16.18 -5.54 7.02
CA ARG A 108 -17.60 -5.62 6.63
C ARG A 108 -18.14 -4.23 6.27
N ILE A 109 -17.86 -3.22 7.09
CA ILE A 109 -18.28 -1.84 6.85
C ILE A 109 -17.65 -1.30 5.54
N GLU A 110 -16.35 -1.50 5.35
CA GLU A 110 -15.63 -1.07 4.15
C GLU A 110 -16.19 -1.74 2.89
N ARG A 111 -16.44 -3.05 2.94
CA ARG A 111 -17.08 -3.78 1.84
C ARG A 111 -18.46 -3.22 1.51
N ASP A 112 -19.28 -2.98 2.52
CA ASP A 112 -20.65 -2.50 2.32
C ASP A 112 -20.66 -1.07 1.74
N ASN A 113 -19.71 -0.22 2.15
CA ASN A 113 -19.51 1.10 1.54
C ASN A 113 -19.03 0.99 0.08
N ALA A 114 -18.06 0.12 -0.20
CA ALA A 114 -17.59 -0.11 -1.57
C ALA A 114 -18.71 -0.61 -2.50
N LEU A 115 -19.60 -1.47 -2.00
CA LEU A 115 -20.77 -1.93 -2.76
C LEU A 115 -21.75 -0.79 -3.08
N ARG A 116 -21.95 0.15 -2.15
CA ARG A 116 -22.79 1.34 -2.39
C ARG A 116 -22.17 2.27 -3.41
N ASP A 117 -20.86 2.46 -3.36
CA ASP A 117 -20.14 3.28 -4.34
C ASP A 117 -20.16 2.64 -5.73
N LEU A 118 -20.01 1.32 -5.80
CA LEU A 118 -20.15 0.56 -7.04
C LEU A 118 -21.55 0.73 -7.65
N ASP A 119 -22.62 0.62 -6.84
CA ASP A 119 -24.00 0.84 -7.31
C ASP A 119 -24.20 2.27 -7.84
N ARG A 120 -23.66 3.27 -7.12
CA ARG A 120 -23.73 4.68 -7.53
C ARG A 120 -23.05 4.93 -8.88
N VAL A 121 -21.81 4.47 -9.03
CA VAL A 121 -21.05 4.64 -10.28
C VAL A 121 -21.71 3.88 -11.42
N THR A 122 -22.27 2.70 -11.15
CA THR A 122 -22.99 1.91 -12.15
C THR A 122 -24.23 2.67 -12.66
N LYS A 123 -25.02 3.28 -11.77
CA LYS A 123 -26.16 4.11 -12.15
C LYS A 123 -25.75 5.33 -12.97
N GLN A 124 -24.71 6.05 -12.53
CA GLN A 124 -24.18 7.19 -13.27
C GLN A 124 -23.71 6.79 -14.67
N LEU A 125 -23.01 5.66 -14.80
CA LEU A 125 -22.59 5.13 -16.09
C LEU A 125 -23.79 4.84 -17.00
N GLN A 126 -24.83 4.21 -16.47
CA GLN A 126 -26.06 3.90 -17.21
C GLN A 126 -26.78 5.17 -17.68
N GLU A 127 -26.77 6.26 -16.89
CA GLU A 127 -27.34 7.55 -17.28
C GLU A 127 -26.49 8.31 -18.31
N TRP A 128 -25.16 8.26 -18.19
CA TRP A 128 -24.25 8.97 -19.07
C TRP A 128 -24.11 8.33 -20.45
N LYS A 129 -24.14 7.00 -20.54
CA LYS A 129 -23.99 6.25 -21.78
C LYS A 129 -24.96 6.70 -22.90
N PRO A 130 -26.29 6.78 -22.69
CA PRO A 130 -27.21 7.23 -23.73
C PRO A 130 -26.99 8.69 -24.11
N ARG A 131 -26.62 9.56 -23.15
CA ARG A 131 -26.32 10.98 -23.41
C ARG A 131 -25.10 11.13 -24.32
N ALA A 132 -24.04 10.37 -24.05
CA ALA A 132 -22.84 10.35 -24.88
C ALA A 132 -23.15 9.85 -26.29
N GLN A 133 -23.90 8.76 -26.44
CA GLN A 133 -24.32 8.23 -27.74
C GLN A 133 -25.18 9.23 -28.53
N GLN A 134 -26.06 9.97 -27.86
CA GLN A 134 -26.87 10.99 -28.53
C GLN A 134 -26.02 12.18 -28.98
N ALA A 135 -25.07 12.64 -28.16
CA ALA A 135 -24.14 13.70 -28.52
C ALA A 135 -23.28 13.31 -29.73
N GLU A 136 -22.77 12.07 -29.76
CA GLU A 136 -22.00 11.53 -30.87
C GLU A 136 -22.82 11.51 -32.18
N LYS A 137 -24.08 11.04 -32.11
CA LYS A 137 -24.99 11.07 -33.27
C LYS A 137 -25.19 12.50 -33.79
N ARG A 138 -25.40 13.47 -32.89
CA ARG A 138 -25.58 14.89 -33.27
C ARG A 138 -24.33 15.47 -33.92
N LEU A 139 -23.16 15.21 -33.36
CA LEU A 139 -21.88 15.64 -33.92
C LEU A 139 -21.67 15.08 -35.33
N ARG A 140 -21.97 13.80 -35.54
CA ARG A 140 -21.87 13.16 -36.84
C ARG A 140 -22.82 13.79 -37.87
N THR A 141 -24.04 14.13 -37.48
CA THR A 141 -24.98 14.85 -38.35
C THR A 141 -24.43 16.21 -38.76
N ILE A 142 -23.87 16.97 -37.81
CA ILE A 142 -23.27 18.28 -38.08
C ILE A 142 -22.08 18.14 -39.03
N GLN A 143 -21.18 17.19 -38.78
CA GLN A 143 -20.02 16.93 -39.65
C GLN A 143 -20.44 16.57 -41.08
N ASN A 144 -21.45 15.71 -41.24
CA ASN A 144 -21.97 15.35 -42.56
C ASN A 144 -22.56 16.57 -43.28
N ALA A 145 -23.29 17.44 -42.58
CA ALA A 145 -23.86 18.64 -43.17
C ALA A 145 -22.78 19.60 -43.72
N PHE A 146 -21.67 19.77 -42.98
CA PHE A 146 -20.52 20.55 -43.45
C PHE A 146 -19.80 19.89 -44.63
N ALA A 147 -19.66 18.56 -44.62
CA ALA A 147 -19.02 17.82 -45.71
C ALA A 147 -19.82 17.88 -47.02
N THR A 148 -21.15 17.94 -46.96
CA THR A 148 -22.01 18.06 -48.16
C THR A 148 -22.14 19.46 -48.71
N ALA A 149 -21.76 20.48 -47.93
CA ALA A 149 -21.81 21.90 -48.33
C ALA A 149 -20.49 22.42 -48.93
N SER A 150 -19.46 21.57 -49.00
CA SER A 150 -18.17 21.82 -49.65
C SER A 150 -18.08 21.06 -50.98
#